data_AF-A0A5B6VWB9-F1
#
_entry.id   AF-A0A5B6VWB9-F1
#
_cell.length_a   1.000
_cell.length_b   1.000
_cell.length_c   1.000
_cell.angle_alpha   90.00
_cell.angle_beta   90.00
_cell.angle_gamma   90.00
#
_symmetry.space_group_name_H-M   'P 1'
#
loop_
_entity.id
_entity.type
_entity.pdbx_description
1 polymer ?
#
loop_
_entity_poly.entity_id
_entity_poly.type
_entity_poly.pdbx_seq_one_letter_code
_entity_poly.pdbx_strand_id
1 'polypeptide(L)' 'MSEFQTTLEDCGLSDLGFNGRWYTWERGRFSSTNIWEKLDRGVANLEWLIGGAFDPLNFGPLPGSIGHKGKNSG' A
#
# COMPACT_ATOMS: atom_id res chain seq x y z
N MET A 1 7.92 13.02 -7.81
CA MET A 1 6.75 12.70 -6.97
C MET A 1 5.42 12.94 -7.69
N SER A 2 5.28 14.02 -8.48
CA SER A 2 4.06 14.24 -9.30
C SER A 2 3.84 13.12 -10.31
N GLU A 3 4.88 12.68 -11.03
CA GLU A 3 4.77 11.61 -12.05
C GLU A 3 4.19 10.31 -11.48
N PHE A 4 4.57 9.95 -10.25
CA PHE A 4 4.02 8.79 -9.57
C PHE A 4 2.54 8.97 -9.24
N GLN A 5 2.14 10.15 -8.73
CA GLN A 5 0.73 10.45 -8.44
C GLN A 5 -0.11 10.46 -9.72
N THR A 6 0.37 11.10 -10.79
CA THR A 6 -0.28 11.11 -12.10
C THR A 6 -0.44 9.69 -12.64
N THR A 7 0.57 8.82 -12.48
CA THR A 7 0.46 7.42 -12.90
C THR A 7 -0.64 6.67 -12.12
N LEU A 8 -0.79 6.94 -10.83
CA LEU A 8 -1.87 6.36 -10.03
C LEU A 8 -3.24 6.86 -10.50
N GLU A 9 -3.37 8.16 -10.74
CA GLU A 9 -4.60 8.77 -11.25
C GLU A 9 -4.99 8.20 -12.63
N ASP A 10 -4.03 8.11 -13.56
CA ASP A 10 -4.21 7.51 -14.88
C ASP A 10 -4.66 6.04 -14.80
N CYS A 11 -4.22 5.33 -13.75
CA CYS A 11 -4.59 3.95 -13.47
C CYS A 11 -5.89 3.81 -12.66
N GLY A 12 -6.54 4.91 -12.26
CA GLY A 12 -7.72 4.90 -11.39
C GLY A 12 -7.44 4.36 -9.98
N LEU A 13 -6.19 4.48 -9.52
CA LEU A 13 -5.73 4.06 -8.21
C LEU A 13 -5.65 5.26 -7.26
N SER A 14 -6.10 5.06 -6.03
CA SER A 14 -5.99 6.03 -4.95
C SER A 14 -4.96 5.57 -3.94
N ASP A 15 -4.16 6.51 -3.43
CA ASP A 15 -3.26 6.28 -2.31
C ASP A 15 -4.08 6.04 -1.03
N LEU A 16 -3.80 4.94 -0.32
CA LEU A 16 -4.50 4.57 0.90
C LEU A 16 -3.91 5.25 2.14
N GLY A 17 -2.83 6.03 1.97
CA GLY A 17 -2.03 6.52 3.06
C GLY A 17 -1.25 5.39 3.74
N PHE A 18 -0.87 5.64 4.99
CA PHE A 18 -0.08 4.72 5.78
C PHE A 18 -0.33 5.00 7.25
N ASN A 19 -0.40 3.94 8.06
CA ASN A 19 -0.50 4.01 9.51
C ASN A 19 0.69 3.27 10.15
N GLY A 20 1.37 3.91 11.10
CA GLY A 20 2.50 3.32 11.84
C GLY A 20 3.84 4.05 11.64
N ARG A 21 4.94 3.31 11.50
CA ARG A 21 6.30 3.88 11.34
C ARG A 21 6.46 4.57 10.00
N TRP A 22 6.85 5.84 9.98
CA TRP A 22 6.99 6.64 8.76
C TRP A 22 8.02 6.11 7.72
N TYR A 23 8.74 5.03 8.03
CA TYR A 23 9.65 4.31 7.14
C TYR A 23 9.24 2.83 7.06
N THR A 24 9.53 2.22 5.92
CA THR A 24 9.33 0.78 5.69
C THR A 24 10.65 0.06 5.42
N TRP A 25 11.72 0.84 5.25
CA TRP A 25 13.07 0.34 5.09
C TRP A 25 14.05 1.13 5.95
N GLU A 26 15.01 0.41 6.51
CA GLU A 26 16.10 0.95 7.32
C GLU A 26 17.41 0.32 6.88
N ARG A 27 18.44 1.14 6.70
CA ARG A 27 19.81 0.66 6.51
C ARG A 27 20.81 1.53 7.22
N GLY A 28 21.60 0.88 8.06
CA GLY A 28 22.64 1.49 8.86
C GLY A 28 22.84 0.65 10.11
N ARG A 29 24.00 0.82 10.75
CA ARG A 29 24.32 0.10 12.00
C ARG A 29 24.42 1.03 13.20
N PHE A 30 24.60 2.33 12.96
CA PHE A 30 24.69 3.37 13.97
C PHE A 30 23.68 4.47 13.65
N SER A 31 23.19 5.15 14.68
CA SER A 31 22.24 6.25 14.52
C SER A 31 22.77 7.37 13.61
N SER A 32 24.09 7.60 13.60
CA SER A 32 24.74 8.60 12.76
C SER A 32 24.85 8.23 11.28
N THR A 33 24.68 6.96 10.94
CA THR A 33 24.75 6.45 9.54
C THR A 33 23.46 5.80 9.09
N ASN A 34 22.40 5.97 9.88
CA ASN A 34 21.12 5.32 9.63
C ASN A 34 20.32 6.07 8.58
N ILE A 35 19.84 5.34 7.57
CA ILE A 35 18.97 5.85 6.53
C ILE A 35 17.62 5.15 6.67
N TRP A 36 16.57 5.95 6.76
CA TRP A 36 15.18 5.50 6.79
C TRP A 36 14.49 5.93 5.51
N GLU A 37 13.94 4.96 4.78
CA GLU A 37 13.20 5.19 3.55
C GLU A 37 11.79 4.60 3.66
N LYS A 38 10.86 5.22 2.94
CA LYS A 38 9.49 4.72 2.80
C LYS A 38 9.30 4.21 1.39
N LEU A 39 9.44 2.89 1.24
CA LEU A 39 9.39 2.21 -0.06
C LEU A 39 8.00 1.65 -0.35
N ASP A 40 7.28 1.23 0.67
CA ASP A 40 5.97 0.60 0.50
C ASP A 40 4.85 1.64 0.58
N ARG A 41 3.91 1.52 -0.36
CA ARG A 41 2.74 2.39 -0.47
C ARG A 41 1.53 1.56 -0.89
N GLY A 42 0.51 1.55 -0.04
CA GLY A 42 -0.77 0.90 -0.34
C GLY A 42 -1.59 1.76 -1.30
N VAL A 43 -2.12 1.15 -2.35
CA VAL A 43 -3.02 1.79 -3.31
C VAL A 43 -4.21 0.88 -3.58
N ALA A 44 -5.37 1.46 -3.87
CA ALA A 44 -6.58 0.71 -4.22
C ALA A 44 -7.37 1.41 -5.30
N ASN A 45 -8.11 0.64 -6.09
CA ASN A 45 -9.15 1.17 -6.98
C ASN A 45 -10.48 1.33 -6.21
N LEU A 46 -11.45 1.95 -6.87
CA LEU A 46 -12.76 2.24 -6.27
C LEU A 46 -13.51 0.98 -5.82
N GLU A 47 -13.40 -0.12 -6.56
CA GLU A 47 -14.05 -1.39 -6.19
C GLU A 47 -13.52 -1.95 -4.87
N TRP A 48 -12.21 -1.86 -4.65
CA TRP A 48 -11.58 -2.31 -3.41
C TRP A 48 -11.92 -1.40 -2.23
N LEU A 49 -12.09 -0.10 -2.48
CA LEU A 49 -12.49 0.88 -1.46
C LEU A 49 -13.95 0.71 -1.03
N ILE A 50 -14.87 0.49 -1.97
CA ILE A 50 -16.32 0.39 -1.70
C ILE A 50 -16.72 -1.03 -1.30
N GLY A 51 -16.08 -2.05 -1.88
CA GLY A 51 -16.46 -3.46 -1.75
C GLY A 51 -16.17 -4.09 -0.39
N GLY A 52 -15.71 -3.32 0.61
CA GLY A 52 -15.38 -3.83 1.94
C GLY A 52 -14.17 -4.75 1.96
N ALA A 53 -13.34 -4.79 0.91
CA ALA A 53 -12.14 -5.62 0.90
C ALA A 53 -10.99 -5.01 1.73
N PHE A 54 -11.12 -3.75 2.14
CA PHE A 54 -10.08 -3.01 2.86
C PHE A 54 -10.70 -2.31 4.09
N ASP A 55 -10.17 -2.60 5.28
CA ASP A 55 -10.46 -1.83 6.49
C ASP A 55 -9.49 -0.64 6.56
N PRO A 56 -9.94 0.61 6.29
CA PRO A 56 -9.08 1.79 6.34
C PRO A 56 -8.59 2.12 7.76
N LEU A 57 -9.18 1.54 8.81
CA LEU A 57 -8.72 1.73 10.18
C LEU A 57 -7.63 0.73 10.59
N ASN A 58 -7.57 -0.45 9.96
CA ASN A 58 -6.61 -1.52 10.28
C ASN A 58 -5.65 -1.92 9.14
N PHE A 59 -5.73 -1.28 7.96
CA PHE A 59 -4.88 -1.56 6.80
C PHE A 59 -4.79 -3.07 6.46
N GLY A 60 -5.91 -3.77 6.58
CA GLY A 60 -5.98 -5.21 6.37
C GLY A 60 -7.29 -5.63 5.68
N PRO A 61 -7.34 -6.85 5.11
CA PRO A 61 -8.57 -7.37 4.53
C PRO A 61 -9.63 -7.59 5.61
N LEU A 62 -10.90 -7.27 5.32
CA LEU A 62 -11.98 -7.62 6.23
C LEU A 62 -12.06 -9.15 6.39
N PRO A 63 -12.27 -9.67 7.60
CA PRO A 63 -12.49 -11.09 7.81
C PRO A 63 -13.68 -11.57 6.96
N GLY A 64 -13.42 -12.46 6.01
CA GLY A 64 -14.42 -12.98 5.07
C GLY A 64 -14.30 -12.45 3.63
N SER A 65 -13.37 -11.54 3.35
CA SER A 65 -13.08 -11.09 1.98
C SER A 65 -12.44 -12.24 1.19
N ILE A 66 -13.19 -12.82 0.26
CA ILE A 66 -12.69 -13.87 -0.63
C ILE A 66 -11.67 -13.22 -1.57
N GLY A 67 -10.39 -13.32 -1.24
CA GLY A 67 -9.32 -12.95 -2.16
C GLY A 67 -9.52 -13.73 -3.46
N HIS A 68 -9.68 -13.01 -4.58
CA HIS A 68 -9.56 -13.62 -5.90
C HIS A 68 -8.13 -14.16 -6.01
N LYS A 69 -7.95 -15.45 -5.72
CA LYS A 69 -6.73 -16.17 -6.07
C LYS A 69 -6.59 -16.07 -7.59
N GLY A 70 -5.67 -15.23 -8.05
CA GLY A 70 -5.19 -15.27 -9.42
C GLY A 70 -4.83 -16.71 -9.75
N LYS A 71 -5.57 -17.31 -10.68
CA LYS A 71 -5.24 -18.64 -11.20
C LYS A 71 -3.98 -18.47 -12.04
N ASN A 72 -2.82 -18.79 -11.47
CA ASN A 72 -1.63 -19.03 -12.28
C ASN A 72 -1.83 -20.40 -12.95
N SER A 73 -2.26 -20.36 -14.21
CA SER A 73 -2.20 -21.51 -15.12
C SER A 73 -0.73 -21.77 -15.43
N GLY A 74 -0.20 -22.87 -14.86
CA GLY A 74 0.98 -23.57 -15.39
C GLY A 74 0.55 -24.67 -16.34
#